data_AF-A0A8T5NXD5-F1
#
_entry.id   AF-A0A8T5NXD5-F1
#
_cell.length_a   1.000
_cell.length_b   1.000
_cell.length_c   1.000
_cell.angle_alpha   90.00
_cell.angle_beta   90.00
_cell.angle_gamma   90.00
#
_symmetry.space_group_name_H-M   'P 1'
#
loop_
_entity.id
_entity.type
_entity.pdbx_description
1 polymer ?
#
loop_
_entity_poly.entity_id
_entity_poly.type
_entity_poly.pdbx_seq_one_letter_code
_entity_poly.pdbx_strand_id
1 'polypeptide(L)'
;MQLTKEETEMLAGKHGRAAQKSMEILVALGEIFGAKRLVPITSVQVAGVSYHNLGDAGLEYLSELAKDGKVRVKTTLNPAGMDLIDWKKLGITKEFAQKQLKVIDSFKKLGIEITMTCTPYLAGNTPKTGEHIAWSESSAVCFANSVLGAKTNREGGPSALASAIVGKTAEYGLHLDKN
;
A
#
# COMPACT_ATOMS: atom_id res chain seq x y z
N MET A 1 -8.71 10.72 17.00
CA MET A 1 -8.40 9.27 16.98
C MET A 1 -7.56 8.89 18.19
N GLN A 2 -7.75 7.70 18.77
CA GLN A 2 -6.96 7.19 19.91
C GLN A 2 -5.71 6.49 19.37
N LEU A 3 -4.53 7.04 19.67
CA LEU A 3 -3.25 6.49 19.27
C LEU A 3 -2.55 5.83 20.46
N THR A 4 -1.94 4.68 20.20
CA THR A 4 -0.97 4.04 21.10
C THR A 4 0.29 4.90 21.23
N LYS A 5 1.13 4.56 22.22
CA LYS A 5 2.43 5.22 22.40
C LYS A 5 3.30 5.11 21.14
N GLU A 6 3.41 3.92 20.56
CA GLU A 6 4.22 3.69 19.36
C GLU A 6 3.72 4.53 18.16
N GLU A 7 2.41 4.56 17.93
CA GLU A 7 1.81 5.37 16.85
C GLU A 7 2.03 6.88 17.05
N THR A 8 1.92 7.35 18.29
CA THR A 8 2.24 8.75 18.65
C THR A 8 3.71 9.05 18.39
N GLU A 9 4.61 8.12 18.70
CA GLU A 9 6.04 8.27 18.44
C GLU A 9 6.37 8.26 16.95
N MET A 10 5.71 7.41 16.15
CA MET A 10 5.85 7.43 14.70
C MET A 10 5.36 8.76 14.11
N LEU A 11 4.19 9.25 14.54
CA LEU A 11 3.64 10.54 14.11
C LEU A 11 4.54 11.73 14.50
N ALA A 12 5.24 11.62 15.64
CA ALA A 12 6.24 12.58 16.07
C ALA A 12 7.60 12.46 15.34
N GLY A 13 7.75 11.49 14.43
CA GLY A 13 8.96 11.32 13.62
C GLY A 13 10.09 10.51 14.27
N LYS A 14 9.86 9.89 15.43
CA LYS A 14 10.90 9.09 16.13
C LYS A 14 11.28 7.80 15.41
N HIS A 15 10.48 7.37 14.42
CA HIS A 15 10.66 6.15 13.64
C HIS A 15 11.04 6.43 12.17
N GLY A 16 11.60 7.61 11.90
CA GLY A 16 11.96 8.03 10.55
C GLY A 16 10.84 8.79 9.82
N ARG A 17 11.23 9.44 8.73
CA ARG A 17 10.37 10.30 7.93
C ARG A 17 9.30 9.51 7.19
N ALA A 18 9.63 8.33 6.66
CA ALA A 18 8.64 7.48 6.00
C ALA A 18 7.51 7.03 6.94
N ALA A 19 7.84 6.61 8.16
CA ALA A 19 6.84 6.25 9.18
C ALA A 19 6.00 7.46 9.59
N GLN A 20 6.64 8.61 9.80
CA GLN A 20 5.94 9.86 10.12
C GLN A 20 4.92 10.22 9.04
N LYS A 21 5.36 10.25 7.78
CA LYS A 21 4.49 10.65 6.67
C LYS A 21 3.34 9.67 6.47
N SER A 22 3.60 8.39 6.68
CA SER A 22 2.57 7.34 6.64
C SER A 22 1.55 7.53 7.76
N MET A 23 1.99 7.82 8.99
CA MET A 23 1.10 8.12 10.11
C MET A 23 0.26 9.38 9.88
N GLU A 24 0.83 10.45 9.33
CA GLU A 24 0.08 11.66 8.96
C GLU A 24 -1.11 11.31 8.04
N ILE A 25 -0.89 10.46 7.02
CA ILE A 25 -1.92 10.01 6.08
C ILE A 25 -2.99 9.18 6.81
N LEU A 26 -2.59 8.17 7.59
CA LEU A 26 -3.54 7.28 8.27
C LEU A 26 -4.35 8.02 9.32
N VAL A 27 -3.76 8.98 10.02
CA VAL A 27 -4.45 9.83 11.01
C VAL A 27 -5.49 10.71 10.32
N ALA A 28 -5.10 11.40 9.25
CA ALA A 28 -6.03 12.25 8.50
C ALA A 28 -7.21 11.43 7.94
N LEU A 29 -6.96 10.25 7.37
CA LEU A 29 -8.02 9.35 6.90
C LEU A 29 -8.91 8.87 8.05
N GLY A 30 -8.31 8.46 9.17
CA GLY A 30 -9.04 8.05 10.35
C GLY A 30 -9.95 9.15 10.88
N GLU A 31 -9.50 10.41 10.90
CA GLU A 31 -10.31 11.55 11.31
C GLU A 31 -11.45 11.85 10.33
N ILE A 32 -11.17 11.83 9.02
CA ILE A 32 -12.17 12.04 7.96
C ILE A 32 -13.30 11.01 8.05
N PHE A 33 -12.97 9.74 8.27
CA PHE A 33 -13.95 8.65 8.32
C PHE A 33 -14.45 8.33 9.74
N GLY A 34 -14.07 9.13 10.75
CA GLY A 34 -14.52 8.93 12.13
C GLY A 34 -13.99 7.65 12.80
N ALA A 35 -12.86 7.11 12.33
CA ALA A 35 -12.20 5.96 12.93
C ALA A 35 -11.75 6.28 14.37
N LYS A 36 -12.06 5.38 15.30
CA LYS A 36 -11.68 5.56 16.71
C LYS A 36 -10.21 5.26 16.96
N ARG A 37 -9.61 4.34 16.19
CA ARG A 37 -8.24 3.84 16.36
C ARG A 37 -7.71 3.27 15.04
N LEU A 38 -6.42 2.94 15.02
CA LEU A 38 -5.83 2.08 14.00
C LEU A 38 -5.91 0.61 14.43
N VAL A 39 -6.04 -0.30 13.48
CA VAL A 39 -6.06 -1.76 13.68
C VAL A 39 -4.87 -2.42 12.99
N PRO A 40 -4.27 -3.45 13.60
CA PRO A 40 -3.19 -4.20 12.97
C PRO A 40 -3.70 -4.91 11.72
N ILE A 41 -2.86 -4.97 10.70
CA ILE A 41 -3.16 -5.66 9.44
C ILE A 41 -2.18 -6.80 9.19
N THR A 42 -2.60 -7.82 8.44
CA THR A 42 -1.73 -8.98 8.11
C THR A 42 -1.10 -8.87 6.73
N SER A 43 -1.71 -8.13 5.81
CA SER A 43 -1.17 -7.92 4.46
C SER A 43 -1.62 -6.62 3.80
N VAL A 44 -0.87 -6.22 2.78
CA VAL A 44 -1.17 -5.08 1.89
C VAL A 44 -1.06 -5.49 0.44
N GLN A 45 -1.91 -4.91 -0.40
CA GLN A 45 -1.72 -4.89 -1.85
C GLN A 45 -1.74 -3.44 -2.32
N VAL A 46 -0.61 -2.99 -2.89
CA VAL A 46 -0.44 -1.61 -3.36
C VAL A 46 -0.78 -1.52 -4.84
N ALA A 47 -1.70 -0.61 -5.20
CA ALA A 47 -2.02 -0.26 -6.58
C ALA A 47 -1.50 1.14 -6.96
N GLY A 48 -1.75 1.58 -8.20
CA GLY A 48 -1.27 2.87 -8.68
C GLY A 48 0.23 2.89 -9.01
N VAL A 49 0.77 1.75 -9.43
CA VAL A 49 2.21 1.50 -9.65
C VAL A 49 2.74 2.13 -10.95
N SER A 50 1.85 2.50 -11.87
CA SER A 50 2.24 3.06 -13.17
C SER A 50 2.85 4.45 -13.00
N TYR A 51 4.02 4.69 -13.63
CA TYR A 51 4.60 6.03 -13.72
C TYR A 51 3.65 7.02 -14.41
N HIS A 52 2.79 6.56 -15.31
CA HIS A 52 1.78 7.41 -15.95
C HIS A 52 0.84 8.07 -14.92
N ASN A 53 0.48 7.33 -13.87
CA ASN A 53 -0.41 7.82 -12.82
C ASN A 53 0.34 8.63 -11.76
N LEU A 54 1.57 8.22 -11.45
CA LEU A 54 2.40 8.84 -10.40
C LEU A 54 3.00 10.17 -10.85
N GLY A 55 3.43 10.25 -12.12
CA GLY A 55 4.26 11.34 -12.61
C GLY A 55 5.60 11.46 -11.86
N ASP A 56 6.30 12.57 -12.10
CA ASP A 56 7.59 12.83 -11.45
C ASP A 56 7.44 13.05 -9.93
N ALA A 57 6.36 13.71 -9.50
CA ALA A 57 6.08 13.94 -8.08
C ALA A 57 5.85 12.63 -7.31
N GLY A 58 5.10 11.68 -7.88
CA GLY A 58 4.89 10.38 -7.26
C GLY A 58 6.17 9.54 -7.22
N LEU A 59 7.00 9.60 -8.26
CA LEU A 59 8.30 8.94 -8.27
C LEU A 59 9.25 9.53 -7.21
N GLU A 60 9.31 10.85 -7.09
CA GLU A 60 10.12 11.52 -6.06
C GLU A 60 9.64 11.15 -4.67
N TYR A 61 8.32 11.24 -4.42
CA TYR A 61 7.71 10.83 -3.16
C TYR A 61 8.06 9.40 -2.76
N LEU A 62 7.91 8.43 -3.69
CA LEU A 62 8.28 7.04 -3.43
C LEU A 62 9.77 6.87 -3.17
N SER A 63 10.62 7.61 -3.88
CA SER A 63 12.07 7.56 -3.71
C SER A 63 12.51 8.13 -2.36
N GLU A 64 11.86 9.19 -1.88
CA GLU A 64 12.06 9.74 -0.54
C GLU A 64 11.64 8.75 0.55
N LEU A 65 10.44 8.16 0.43
CA LEU A 65 10.00 7.12 1.36
C LEU A 65 10.94 5.92 1.39
N ALA A 66 11.52 5.54 0.24
CA ALA A 66 12.43 4.42 0.13
C ALA A 66 13.80 4.65 0.79
N LYS A 67 14.14 5.88 1.22
CA LYS A 67 15.41 6.17 1.91
C LYS A 67 15.47 5.56 3.31
N ASP A 68 14.37 5.65 4.06
CA ASP A 68 14.29 5.18 5.45
C ASP A 68 13.05 4.33 5.75
N GLY A 69 12.15 4.16 4.79
CA GLY A 69 10.96 3.32 4.91
C GLY A 69 11.21 1.84 4.67
N LYS A 70 10.49 1.01 5.42
CA LYS A 70 10.34 -0.43 5.20
C LYS A 70 8.92 -0.85 5.51
N VAL A 71 8.37 -1.75 4.70
CA VAL A 71 7.08 -2.37 5.00
C VAL A 71 7.23 -3.31 6.21
N ARG A 72 6.21 -3.34 7.07
CA ARG A 72 6.17 -4.15 8.30
C ARG A 72 5.34 -5.43 8.17
N VAL A 73 4.56 -5.54 7.09
CA VAL A 73 3.66 -6.66 6.83
C VAL A 73 3.83 -7.13 5.38
N LYS A 74 3.36 -8.35 5.07
CA LYS A 74 3.43 -8.90 3.71
C LYS A 74 2.78 -7.92 2.73
N THR A 75 3.56 -7.42 1.79
CA THR A 75 3.11 -6.38 0.85
C THR A 75 3.40 -6.81 -0.57
N THR A 76 2.35 -6.85 -1.39
CA THR A 76 2.38 -7.27 -2.79
C THR A 76 2.01 -6.11 -3.71
N LEU A 77 2.41 -6.20 -4.98
CA LEU A 77 2.35 -5.08 -5.92
C LEU A 77 1.46 -5.41 -7.13
N ASN A 78 0.57 -4.48 -7.47
CA ASN A 78 -0.23 -4.52 -8.70
C ASN A 78 0.69 -4.42 -9.95
N PRO A 79 0.22 -4.75 -11.17
CA PRO A 79 1.01 -4.60 -12.38
C PRO A 79 1.51 -3.17 -12.58
N ALA A 80 2.72 -3.07 -13.13
CA ALA A 80 3.30 -1.82 -13.59
C ALA A 80 2.58 -1.30 -14.84
N GLY A 81 2.88 -0.06 -15.25
CA GLY A 81 2.37 0.52 -16.49
C GLY A 81 2.95 -0.08 -17.79
N MET A 82 3.79 -1.10 -17.69
CA MET A 82 4.39 -1.81 -18.83
C MET A 82 4.89 -3.20 -18.40
N ASP A 83 5.16 -4.05 -19.39
CA ASP A 83 5.93 -5.28 -19.18
C ASP A 83 7.37 -4.97 -18.71
N LEU A 84 7.88 -5.63 -17.66
CA LEU A 84 9.20 -5.30 -17.12
C LEU A 84 10.37 -5.86 -17.95
N ILE A 85 10.11 -6.81 -18.85
CA ILE A 85 11.11 -7.55 -19.64
C ILE A 85 11.04 -7.14 -21.11
N ASP A 86 9.86 -7.25 -21.72
CA ASP A 86 9.64 -7.14 -23.17
C ASP A 86 9.09 -5.78 -23.60
N TRP A 87 9.13 -4.76 -22.74
CA TRP A 87 8.62 -3.40 -23.06
C TRP A 87 9.14 -2.82 -24.38
N LYS A 88 10.39 -3.12 -24.76
CA LYS A 88 10.96 -2.69 -26.05
C LYS A 88 10.22 -3.30 -27.24
N LYS A 89 9.89 -4.59 -27.18
CA LYS A 89 9.15 -5.30 -28.23
C LYS A 89 7.71 -4.79 -28.33
N LEU A 90 7.15 -4.36 -27.21
CA LEU A 90 5.82 -3.75 -27.12
C LEU A 90 5.79 -2.27 -27.52
N GLY A 91 6.92 -1.70 -28.00
CA GLY A 91 6.98 -0.33 -28.48
C GLY A 91 6.93 0.74 -27.39
N ILE A 92 7.21 0.39 -26.13
CA ILE A 92 7.26 1.35 -25.03
C ILE A 92 8.53 2.21 -25.17
N THR A 93 8.38 3.52 -24.98
CA THR A 93 9.51 4.46 -25.08
C THR A 93 10.53 4.23 -23.97
N LYS A 94 11.80 4.45 -24.28
CA LYS A 94 12.89 4.27 -23.32
C LYS A 94 12.74 5.21 -22.13
N GLU A 95 12.25 6.42 -22.36
CA GLU A 95 12.03 7.46 -21.36
C GLU A 95 10.98 7.01 -20.35
N PHE A 96 9.84 6.49 -20.81
CA PHE A 96 8.81 5.94 -19.92
C PHE A 96 9.35 4.73 -19.16
N ALA A 97 10.01 3.81 -19.85
CA ALA A 97 10.51 2.59 -19.24
C ALA A 97 11.52 2.86 -18.14
N GLN A 98 12.45 3.80 -18.33
CA GLN A 98 13.42 4.19 -17.31
C GLN A 98 12.73 4.76 -16.06
N LYS A 99 11.72 5.60 -16.22
CA LYS A 99 10.99 6.17 -15.07
C LYS A 99 10.15 5.11 -14.36
N GLN A 100 9.47 4.24 -15.11
CA GLN A 100 8.73 3.10 -14.54
C GLN A 100 9.64 2.14 -13.78
N LEU A 101 10.84 1.83 -14.28
CA LEU A 101 11.80 0.98 -13.58
C LEU A 101 12.31 1.61 -12.29
N LYS A 102 12.49 2.94 -12.23
CA LYS A 102 12.80 3.64 -10.98
C LYS A 102 11.68 3.53 -9.95
N VAL A 103 10.41 3.61 -10.38
CA VAL A 103 9.27 3.35 -9.48
C VAL A 103 9.35 1.95 -8.88
N ILE A 104 9.63 0.93 -9.71
CA ILE A 104 9.75 -0.45 -9.24
C ILE A 104 10.95 -0.61 -8.28
N ASP A 105 12.08 0.04 -8.56
CA ASP A 105 13.24 0.03 -7.67
C ASP A 105 12.93 0.63 -6.30
N SER A 106 12.18 1.74 -6.24
CA SER A 106 11.73 2.33 -4.97
C SER A 106 10.83 1.37 -4.17
N PHE A 107 9.89 0.69 -4.82
CA PHE A 107 9.07 -0.34 -4.15
C PHE A 107 9.91 -1.53 -3.65
N LYS A 108 10.89 -2.00 -4.43
CA LYS A 108 11.84 -3.05 -3.97
C LYS A 108 12.62 -2.61 -2.75
N LYS A 109 13.12 -1.37 -2.73
CA LYS A 109 13.85 -0.80 -1.59
C LYS A 109 12.99 -0.71 -0.33
N LEU A 110 11.69 -0.46 -0.47
CA LEU A 110 10.73 -0.50 0.65
C LEU A 110 10.48 -1.93 1.19
N GLY A 111 10.94 -2.97 0.49
CA GLY A 111 10.75 -4.38 0.88
C GLY A 111 9.47 -5.01 0.32
N ILE A 112 8.89 -4.43 -0.74
CA ILE A 112 7.65 -4.94 -1.35
C ILE A 112 7.96 -6.07 -2.32
N GLU A 113 7.13 -7.11 -2.29
CA GLU A 113 7.16 -8.21 -3.26
C GLU A 113 6.61 -7.74 -4.62
N ILE A 114 7.45 -7.80 -5.65
CA ILE A 114 7.14 -7.33 -7.01
C ILE A 114 6.35 -8.39 -7.77
N THR A 115 5.16 -8.73 -7.26
CA THR A 115 4.29 -9.78 -7.79
C THR A 115 3.65 -9.43 -9.13
N MET A 116 3.51 -8.13 -9.44
CA MET A 116 2.97 -7.61 -10.70
C MET A 116 1.62 -8.25 -11.10
N THR A 117 0.67 -8.35 -10.16
CA THR A 117 -0.64 -8.96 -10.43
C THR A 117 -1.78 -8.25 -9.71
N CYS A 118 -2.94 -8.17 -10.38
CA CYS A 118 -4.20 -7.73 -9.80
C CYS A 118 -4.88 -8.82 -8.98
N THR A 119 -4.40 -10.07 -9.07
CA THR A 119 -4.93 -11.22 -8.34
C THR A 119 -3.93 -11.70 -7.28
N PRO A 120 -3.67 -10.90 -6.22
CA PRO A 120 -2.64 -11.20 -5.23
C PRO A 120 -2.87 -12.55 -4.50
N TYR A 121 -4.13 -12.97 -4.39
CA TYR A 121 -4.55 -14.25 -3.85
C TYR A 121 -4.09 -15.46 -4.67
N LEU A 122 -3.88 -15.31 -5.98
CA LEU A 122 -3.26 -16.36 -6.82
C LEU A 122 -1.73 -16.35 -6.74
N ALA A 123 -1.14 -15.27 -6.20
CA ALA A 123 0.29 -15.12 -5.98
C ALA A 123 0.69 -15.32 -4.51
N GLY A 124 -0.14 -16.05 -3.73
CA GLY A 124 0.18 -16.46 -2.37
C GLY A 124 -0.08 -15.40 -1.28
N ASN A 125 -0.73 -14.28 -1.60
CA ASN A 125 -1.24 -13.36 -0.57
C ASN A 125 -2.70 -13.72 -0.22
N THR A 126 -2.84 -14.71 0.67
CA THR A 126 -4.12 -15.33 1.03
C THR A 126 -4.41 -15.10 2.53
N PRO A 127 -4.94 -13.93 2.92
CA PRO A 127 -5.33 -13.66 4.30
C PRO A 127 -6.44 -14.59 4.76
N LYS A 128 -6.52 -14.79 6.08
CA LYS A 128 -7.55 -15.64 6.71
C LYS A 128 -8.84 -14.85 6.97
N THR A 129 -9.93 -15.58 7.13
CA THR A 129 -11.22 -15.01 7.52
C THR A 129 -11.09 -14.22 8.83
N GLY A 130 -11.64 -13.01 8.83
CA GLY A 130 -11.59 -12.06 9.95
C GLY A 130 -10.33 -11.20 10.03
N GLU A 131 -9.27 -11.51 9.28
CA GLU A 131 -8.05 -10.68 9.28
C GLU A 131 -8.30 -9.32 8.62
N HIS A 132 -7.75 -8.28 9.22
CA HIS A 132 -7.72 -6.95 8.62
C HIS A 132 -6.55 -6.85 7.64
N ILE A 133 -6.79 -6.29 6.46
CA ILE A 133 -5.78 -6.07 5.41
C ILE A 133 -6.00 -4.68 4.78
N ALA A 134 -5.02 -4.17 4.05
CA ALA A 134 -5.15 -2.92 3.30
C ALA A 134 -4.88 -3.16 1.81
N TRP A 135 -5.91 -3.52 1.04
CA TRP A 135 -5.77 -3.84 -0.39
C TRP A 135 -6.38 -2.73 -1.26
N SER A 136 -5.72 -2.40 -2.37
CA SER A 136 -6.15 -1.30 -3.25
C SER A 136 -6.86 -1.72 -4.53
N GLU A 137 -6.52 -2.89 -5.10
CA GLU A 137 -7.07 -3.33 -6.38
C GLU A 137 -8.55 -3.69 -6.26
N SER A 138 -9.36 -3.15 -7.17
CA SER A 138 -10.82 -3.25 -7.16
C SER A 138 -11.38 -4.68 -7.03
N SER A 139 -10.95 -5.61 -7.88
CA SER A 139 -11.47 -6.97 -7.86
C SER A 139 -10.96 -7.76 -6.64
N ALA A 140 -9.71 -7.50 -6.24
CA ALA A 140 -9.06 -8.12 -5.10
C ALA A 140 -9.73 -7.71 -3.78
N VAL A 141 -10.15 -6.45 -3.65
CA VAL A 141 -10.92 -5.98 -2.49
C VAL A 141 -12.25 -6.73 -2.37
N CYS A 142 -12.99 -6.90 -3.47
CA CYS A 142 -14.23 -7.67 -3.47
C CYS A 142 -13.98 -9.14 -3.11
N PHE A 143 -12.95 -9.76 -3.70
CA PHE A 143 -12.59 -11.15 -3.41
C PHE A 143 -12.18 -11.35 -1.96
N ALA A 144 -11.37 -10.45 -1.40
CA ALA A 144 -10.93 -10.51 -0.01
C ALA A 144 -12.11 -10.47 0.97
N ASN A 145 -13.04 -9.53 0.78
CA ASN A 145 -14.20 -9.39 1.66
C ASN A 145 -15.22 -10.52 1.48
N SER A 146 -15.56 -10.88 0.24
CA SER A 146 -16.68 -11.79 -0.04
C SER A 146 -16.30 -13.27 -0.09
N VAL A 147 -15.07 -13.60 -0.52
CA VAL A 147 -14.63 -15.00 -0.70
C VAL A 147 -13.71 -15.44 0.42
N LEU A 148 -12.71 -14.62 0.78
CA LEU A 148 -11.78 -14.96 1.88
C LEU A 148 -12.36 -14.62 3.26
N GLY A 149 -13.34 -13.71 3.31
CA GLY A 149 -13.90 -13.18 4.56
C GLY A 149 -12.90 -12.33 5.35
N ALA A 150 -11.85 -11.82 4.70
CA ALA A 150 -10.96 -10.81 5.27
C ALA A 150 -11.66 -9.44 5.27
N LYS A 151 -11.11 -8.46 5.98
CA LYS A 151 -11.71 -7.13 6.13
C LYS A 151 -10.83 -6.07 5.52
N THR A 152 -11.31 -5.37 4.50
CA THR A 152 -10.58 -4.27 3.89
C THR A 152 -11.48 -3.27 3.21
N ASN A 153 -11.18 -1.99 3.40
CA ASN A 153 -11.75 -0.93 2.58
C ASN A 153 -11.08 -0.90 1.19
N ARG A 154 -11.63 -0.10 0.28
CA ARG A 154 -10.96 0.19 -0.99
C ARG A 154 -9.86 1.23 -0.77
N GLU A 155 -8.65 0.76 -0.47
CA GLU A 155 -7.52 1.63 -0.19
C GLU A 155 -6.99 2.34 -1.44
N GLY A 156 -6.60 3.60 -1.31
CA GLY A 156 -5.82 4.29 -2.34
C GLY A 156 -4.36 3.81 -2.34
N GLY A 157 -3.63 4.03 -3.44
CA GLY A 157 -2.20 3.70 -3.52
C GLY A 157 -1.38 4.29 -2.35
N PRO A 158 -1.52 5.59 -2.04
CA PRO A 158 -0.83 6.20 -0.90
C PRO A 158 -1.25 5.65 0.47
N SER A 159 -2.54 5.36 0.68
CA SER A 159 -3.03 4.86 1.97
C SER A 159 -2.66 3.39 2.22
N ALA A 160 -2.68 2.56 1.17
CA ALA A 160 -2.17 1.19 1.24
C ALA A 160 -0.67 1.17 1.53
N LEU A 161 0.13 2.01 0.85
CA LEU A 161 1.56 2.09 1.13
C LEU A 161 1.84 2.59 2.56
N ALA A 162 1.11 3.61 3.02
CA ALA A 162 1.21 4.08 4.40
C ALA A 162 0.88 2.96 5.39
N SER A 163 -0.18 2.19 5.11
CA SER A 163 -0.57 1.04 5.93
C SER A 163 0.50 -0.05 5.95
N ALA A 164 1.19 -0.29 4.84
CA ALA A 164 2.29 -1.25 4.79
C ALA A 164 3.48 -0.82 5.65
N ILE A 165 3.84 0.45 5.64
CA ILE A 165 4.96 1.00 6.41
C ILE A 165 4.64 1.05 7.92
N VAL A 166 3.40 1.33 8.29
CA VAL A 166 2.95 1.39 9.69
C VAL A 166 2.58 0.00 10.22
N GLY A 167 2.14 -0.91 9.36
CA GLY A 167 1.60 -2.22 9.73
C GLY A 167 0.17 -2.17 10.28
N LYS A 168 -0.53 -1.05 10.07
CA LYS A 168 -1.90 -0.80 10.56
C LYS A 168 -2.69 0.03 9.55
N THR A 169 -4.02 -0.04 9.62
CA THR A 169 -4.94 0.86 8.89
C THR A 169 -5.99 1.44 9.84
N ALA A 170 -6.72 2.48 9.41
CA ALA A 170 -7.78 3.08 10.21
C ALA A 170 -9.00 2.14 10.31
N GLU A 171 -9.55 1.99 11.50
CA GLU A 171 -10.71 1.12 11.76
C GLU A 171 -12.03 1.85 11.42
N TYR A 172 -12.44 1.75 10.16
CA TYR A 172 -13.71 2.27 9.66
C TYR A 172 -14.26 1.40 8.53
N GLY A 173 -15.51 1.65 8.13
CA GLY A 173 -16.14 0.95 7.01
C GLY A 173 -16.10 -0.56 7.19
N LEU A 174 -15.60 -1.28 6.19
CA LEU A 174 -15.59 -2.76 6.14
C LEU A 174 -14.68 -3.41 7.20
N HIS A 175 -13.92 -2.62 7.96
CA HIS A 175 -13.22 -3.12 9.15
C HIS A 175 -14.14 -3.32 10.36
N LEU A 176 -15.34 -2.73 10.37
CA LEU A 176 -16.30 -2.85 11.47
C LEU A 176 -17.19 -4.08 11.29
N ASP A 177 -17.56 -4.73 12.40
CA ASP A 177 -18.50 -5.86 12.39
C ASP A 177 -19.95 -5.44 12.10
N LYS A 178 -20.26 -4.15 12.32
CA LYS A 178 -21.59 -3.57 12.08
C LYS A 178 -21.40 -2.35 11.18
N ASN A 179 -22.07 -2.38 10.03
CA ASN A 179 -22.15 -1.29 9.07
C ASN A 179 -23.57 -0.73 9.03
#